data_AF-A0A2V8VVW5-F1
#
_entry.id   AF-A0A2V8VVW5-F1
#
_cell.length_a   1.000
_cell.length_b   1.000
_cell.length_c   1.000
_cell.angle_alpha   90.00
_cell.angle_beta   90.00
_cell.angle_gamma   90.00
#
_symmetry.space_group_name_H-M   'P 1'
#
loop_
_entity.id
_entity.type
_entity.pdbx_description
1 polymer ?
#
loop_
_entity_poly.entity_id
_entity_poly.type
_entity_poly.pdbx_seq_one_letter_code
_entity_poly.pdbx_strand_id
1 'polypeptide(L)'
;MQVTEAAVQVPEARLDTGGWRGHPRGLTTLFFTEMWERFSYYGMRAFLILYMTASTTAGGLGFDVAHAGSVYGTYTGSIWAATIGGGLVADRLLGAYRSVLIGGIIIALGHFTLAFKSLPFFYSGLALIVLGTG
;
A
#
# COMPACT_ATOMS: atom_id res chain seq x y z
N MET A 1 -58.45 -17.37 -22.74
CA MET A 1 -57.69 -16.23 -22.18
C MET A 1 -56.36 -16.79 -21.69
N GLN A 2 -55.35 -16.85 -22.57
CA GLN A 2 -54.00 -17.29 -22.21
C GLN A 2 -53.24 -16.06 -21.72
N VAL A 3 -52.95 -16.01 -20.42
CA VAL A 3 -52.03 -15.02 -19.84
C VAL A 3 -50.63 -15.42 -20.32
N THR A 4 -50.08 -14.64 -21.25
CA THR A 4 -48.71 -14.80 -21.73
C THR A 4 -47.79 -14.22 -20.66
N GLU A 5 -47.09 -15.09 -19.91
CA GLU A 5 -45.99 -14.67 -19.06
C GLU A 5 -44.87 -14.15 -19.96
N ALA A 6 -44.71 -12.82 -20.02
CA ALA A 6 -43.52 -12.21 -20.58
C ALA A 6 -42.35 -12.55 -19.66
N ALA A 7 -41.53 -13.53 -20.05
CA ALA A 7 -40.28 -13.82 -19.38
C ALA A 7 -39.43 -12.54 -19.36
N VAL A 8 -39.18 -12.00 -18.16
CA VAL A 8 -38.23 -10.90 -17.96
C VAL A 8 -36.85 -11.43 -18.37
N GLN A 9 -36.36 -11.03 -19.53
CA GLN A 9 -34.99 -11.27 -19.95
C GLN A 9 -34.07 -10.46 -19.03
N VAL A 10 -33.56 -11.10 -17.98
CA VAL A 10 -32.47 -10.54 -17.18
C VAL A 10 -31.28 -10.44 -18.13
N PRO A 11 -30.72 -9.24 -18.38
CA PRO A 11 -29.55 -9.11 -19.23
C PRO A 11 -28.45 -10.00 -18.66
N GLU A 12 -27.89 -10.92 -19.46
CA GLU A 12 -26.69 -11.66 -19.05
C GLU A 12 -25.64 -10.61 -18.70
N ALA A 13 -25.25 -10.55 -17.42
CA ALA A 13 -24.16 -9.72 -16.98
C ALA A 13 -22.94 -10.13 -17.82
N ARG A 14 -22.55 -9.27 -18.77
CA ARG A 14 -21.43 -9.54 -19.67
C ARG A 14 -20.19 -9.73 -18.80
N LEU A 15 -19.82 -10.99 -18.58
CA LEU A 15 -18.63 -11.33 -17.80
C LEU A 15 -17.44 -10.72 -18.54
N ASP A 16 -16.81 -9.72 -17.94
CA ASP A 16 -15.53 -9.22 -18.44
C ASP A 16 -14.49 -10.31 -18.18
N THR A 17 -14.10 -11.01 -19.24
CA THR A 17 -13.05 -12.05 -19.23
C THR A 17 -11.83 -11.62 -20.05
N GLY A 18 -11.75 -10.34 -20.43
CA GLY A 18 -10.68 -9.83 -21.29
C GLY A 18 -9.34 -9.63 -20.60
N GLY A 19 -9.21 -10.03 -19.32
CA GLY A 19 -7.99 -9.92 -18.53
C GLY A 19 -7.11 -11.17 -18.63
N TRP A 20 -6.08 -11.22 -17.78
CA TRP A 20 -5.12 -12.32 -17.82
C TRP A 20 -5.76 -13.66 -17.39
N ARG A 21 -5.49 -14.72 -18.15
CA ARG A 21 -5.99 -16.09 -17.92
C ARG A 21 -7.53 -16.21 -17.81
N GLY A 22 -8.27 -15.33 -18.51
CA GLY A 22 -9.73 -15.35 -18.54
C GLY A 22 -10.40 -14.69 -17.32
N HIS A 23 -9.62 -14.03 -16.46
CA HIS A 23 -10.15 -13.23 -15.35
C HIS A 23 -10.55 -11.81 -15.82
N PRO A 24 -11.34 -11.07 -15.02
CA PRO A 24 -11.66 -9.67 -15.31
C PRO A 24 -10.43 -8.78 -15.45
N ARG A 25 -10.49 -7.79 -16.35
CA ARG A 25 -9.35 -6.91 -16.65
C ARG A 25 -8.89 -6.14 -15.42
N GLY A 26 -9.84 -5.74 -14.58
CA GLY A 26 -9.56 -5.05 -13.30
C GLY A 26 -8.69 -5.87 -12.35
N LEU A 27 -8.84 -7.20 -12.33
CA LEU A 27 -8.03 -8.06 -11.47
C LEU A 27 -6.56 -8.02 -11.84
N THR A 28 -6.24 -7.94 -13.14
CA THR A 28 -4.85 -7.86 -13.60
C THR A 28 -4.19 -6.58 -13.08
N THR A 29 -4.88 -5.45 -13.17
CA THR A 29 -4.38 -4.17 -12.63
C THR A 29 -4.20 -4.24 -11.12
N LEU A 30 -5.18 -4.75 -10.37
CA LEU A 30 -5.10 -4.85 -8.92
C LEU A 30 -3.99 -5.81 -8.48
N PHE A 31 -3.82 -6.93 -9.17
CA PHE A 31 -2.76 -7.89 -8.89
C PHE A 31 -1.37 -7.24 -8.98
N PHE A 32 -1.08 -6.57 -10.09
CA PHE A 32 0.22 -5.91 -10.25
C PHE A 32 0.40 -4.74 -9.29
N THR A 33 -0.67 -3.98 -9.02
CA THR A 33 -0.64 -2.87 -8.06
C THR A 33 -0.28 -3.37 -6.66
N GLU A 34 -0.98 -4.40 -6.18
CA GLU A 34 -0.71 -5.00 -4.87
C GLU A 34 0.67 -5.67 -4.84
N MET A 35 1.06 -6.40 -5.89
CA MET A 35 2.36 -7.06 -5.97
C MET A 35 3.51 -6.04 -5.83
N TRP A 36 3.44 -4.91 -6.53
CA TRP A 36 4.48 -3.88 -6.47
C TRP A 36 4.50 -3.14 -5.15
N GLU A 37 3.32 -2.85 -4.57
CA GLU A 37 3.24 -2.29 -3.22
C GLU A 37 3.94 -3.23 -2.23
N ARG A 38 3.60 -4.52 -2.25
CA ARG A 38 4.13 -5.50 -1.30
C ARG A 38 5.62 -5.73 -1.49
N PHE A 39 6.07 -5.77 -2.74
CA PHE A 39 7.50 -5.83 -3.06
C PHE A 39 8.25 -4.63 -2.45
N SER A 40 7.75 -3.40 -2.64
CA SER A 40 8.38 -2.21 -2.07
C SER A 40 8.40 -2.24 -0.54
N TYR A 41 7.28 -2.63 0.08
CA TYR A 41 7.13 -2.67 1.53
C TYR A 41 8.06 -3.70 2.19
N TYR A 42 8.06 -4.94 1.71
CA TYR A 42 8.91 -5.99 2.26
C TYR A 42 10.38 -5.77 1.92
N GLY A 43 10.69 -5.26 0.72
CA GLY A 43 12.04 -4.91 0.32
C GLY A 43 12.65 -3.83 1.22
N MET A 44 11.92 -2.75 1.46
CA MET A 44 12.34 -1.69 2.38
C MET A 44 12.53 -2.24 3.81
N ARG A 45 11.55 -3.00 4.33
CA ARG A 45 11.63 -3.59 5.69
C ARG A 45 12.80 -4.56 5.88
N ALA A 46 13.19 -5.30 4.83
CA ALA A 46 14.31 -6.23 4.89
C ALA A 46 15.63 -5.50 5.19
N PHE A 47 15.82 -4.30 4.65
CA PHE A 47 17.02 -3.50 4.87
C PHE A 47 16.88 -2.46 5.98
N LEU A 48 15.66 -2.10 6.39
CA LEU A 48 15.40 -1.01 7.32
C LEU A 48 16.18 -1.12 8.64
N ILE A 49 16.14 -2.27 9.30
CA ILE A 49 16.84 -2.47 10.58
C ILE A 49 18.35 -2.52 10.41
N LEU A 50 18.83 -3.03 9.28
CA LEU A 50 20.25 -3.07 8.92
C LEU A 50 20.76 -1.65 8.69
N TYR A 51 20.00 -0.82 7.99
CA TYR A 51 20.32 0.59 7.76
C TYR A 51 20.36 1.39 9.07
N MET A 52 19.40 1.16 9.97
CA MET A 52 19.36 1.86 11.26
C MET A 52 20.56 1.50 12.15
N THR A 53 20.94 0.21 12.21
CA THR A 53 22.00 -0.26 13.13
C THR A 53 23.41 -0.21 12.55
N ALA A 54 23.56 -0.13 11.22
CA ALA A 54 24.86 0.04 10.60
C ALA A 54 25.52 1.36 11.01
N SER A 55 26.86 1.37 11.13
CA SER A 55 27.61 2.54 11.56
C SER A 55 27.44 3.72 10.59
N THR A 56 27.58 4.93 11.11
CA THR A 56 27.56 6.16 10.28
C THR A 56 28.69 6.20 9.26
N THR A 57 29.83 5.58 9.56
CA THR A 57 30.96 5.41 8.63
C THR A 57 30.65 4.46 7.47
N ALA A 58 29.80 3.46 7.68
CA ALA A 58 29.29 2.56 6.64
C ALA A 58 28.06 3.12 5.91
N GLY A 59 27.62 4.33 6.27
CA GLY A 59 26.48 5.01 5.66
C GLY A 59 25.11 4.70 6.30
N GLY A 60 25.08 4.02 7.45
CA GLY A 60 23.87 3.81 8.26
C GLY A 60 23.60 4.93 9.27
N LEU A 61 22.62 4.75 10.14
CA LEU A 61 22.24 5.74 11.16
C LEU A 61 22.98 5.58 12.50
N GLY A 62 23.61 4.44 12.74
CA GLY A 62 24.36 4.16 13.96
C GLY A 62 23.50 4.05 15.22
N PHE A 63 22.22 3.70 15.08
CA PHE A 63 21.33 3.46 16.22
C PHE A 63 21.73 2.20 16.96
N ASP A 64 21.52 2.20 18.28
CA ASP A 64 21.55 0.96 19.04
C ASP A 64 20.36 0.05 18.63
N VAL A 65 20.51 -1.25 18.91
CA VAL A 65 19.52 -2.27 18.52
C VAL A 65 18.17 -2.06 19.19
N ALA A 66 18.13 -1.55 20.43
CA ALA A 66 16.89 -1.34 21.17
C ALA A 66 16.08 -0.18 20.56
N HIS A 67 16.75 0.93 20.24
CA HIS A 67 16.15 2.08 19.58
C HIS A 67 15.68 1.72 18.17
N ALA A 68 16.52 1.05 17.37
CA ALA A 68 16.14 0.57 16.04
C ALA A 68 14.94 -0.38 16.09
N GLY A 69 14.90 -1.29 17.07
CA GLY A 69 13.78 -2.19 17.30
C GLY A 69 12.49 -1.44 17.68
N SER A 70 12.59 -0.41 18.52
CA SER A 70 11.46 0.46 18.86
C SER A 70 10.92 1.19 17.64
N VAL A 71 11.78 1.82 16.82
CA VAL A 71 11.36 2.51 15.59
C VAL A 71 10.68 1.55 14.62
N TYR A 72 11.24 0.35 14.42
CA TYR A 72 10.65 -0.68 13.58
C TYR A 72 9.28 -1.13 14.08
N GLY A 73 9.16 -1.38 15.39
CA GLY A 73 7.92 -1.77 16.05
C GLY A 73 6.84 -0.69 15.90
N THR A 74 7.19 0.56 16.20
CA THR A 74 6.29 1.71 16.03
C THR A 74 5.86 1.86 14.57
N TYR A 75 6.78 1.82 13.61
CA TYR A 75 6.47 1.89 12.19
C TYR A 75 5.45 0.82 11.75
N THR A 76 5.71 -0.45 12.10
CA THR A 76 4.80 -1.55 11.74
C THR A 76 3.45 -1.43 12.43
N GLY A 77 3.42 -1.07 13.71
CA GLY A 77 2.18 -0.85 14.46
C GLY A 77 1.35 0.31 13.90
N SER A 78 2.01 1.40 13.49
CA SER A 78 1.36 2.56 12.89
C SER A 78 0.70 2.24 11.56
N ILE A 79 1.25 1.33 10.74
CA ILE A 79 0.60 0.87 9.50
C ILE A 79 -0.75 0.23 9.81
N TRP A 80 -0.80 -0.72 10.75
CA TRP A 80 -2.05 -1.37 11.12
C TRP A 80 -3.10 -0.39 11.63
N ALA A 81 -2.67 0.61 12.41
CA ALA A 81 -3.55 1.68 12.87
C ALA A 81 -4.04 2.56 11.70
N ALA A 82 -3.15 2.91 10.78
CA ALA A 82 -3.47 3.74 9.62
C ALA A 82 -4.46 3.04 8.67
N THR A 83 -4.32 1.73 8.44
CA THR A 83 -5.24 0.95 7.59
C THR A 83 -6.69 0.98 8.07
N ILE A 84 -6.92 1.01 9.39
CA ILE A 84 -8.28 1.19 9.93
C ILE A 84 -8.81 2.57 9.57
N GLY A 85 -7.99 3.61 9.75
CA GLY A 85 -8.36 4.99 9.43
C GLY A 85 -8.61 5.22 7.95
N GLY A 86 -7.70 4.76 7.09
CA GLY A 86 -7.83 4.96 5.65
C GLY A 86 -8.91 4.10 5.01
N GLY A 87 -9.24 2.92 5.57
CA GLY A 87 -10.46 2.19 5.22
C GLY A 87 -11.73 3.02 5.43
N LEU A 88 -11.87 3.67 6.60
CA LEU A 88 -13.01 4.56 6.87
C LEU A 88 -13.06 5.77 5.91
N VAL A 89 -11.90 6.32 5.55
CA VAL A 89 -11.79 7.41 4.57
C VAL A 89 -12.16 6.94 3.16
N ALA A 90 -11.74 5.74 2.77
CA ALA A 90 -12.10 5.13 1.49
C ALA A 90 -13.60 4.90 1.38
N ASP A 91 -14.23 4.41 2.46
CA ASP A 91 -15.66 4.11 2.48
C ASP A 91 -16.54 5.37 2.46
N ARG A 92 -16.12 6.45 3.15
CA ARG A 92 -16.98 7.62 3.39
C ARG A 92 -16.67 8.84 2.55
N LEU A 93 -15.43 9.00 2.09
CA LEU A 93 -14.96 10.26 1.49
C LEU A 93 -14.46 10.09 0.06
N LEU A 94 -13.52 9.16 -0.16
CA LEU A 94 -12.73 9.13 -1.41
C LEU A 94 -13.20 8.05 -2.40
N GLY A 95 -13.73 6.94 -1.90
CA GLY A 95 -13.96 5.73 -2.69
C GLY A 95 -12.66 4.95 -2.93
N ALA A 96 -12.79 3.62 -3.11
CA ALA A 96 -11.67 2.69 -3.18
C ALA A 96 -10.62 3.05 -4.25
N TYR A 97 -11.05 3.41 -5.46
CA TYR A 97 -10.12 3.73 -6.55
C TYR A 97 -9.21 4.92 -6.23
N ARG A 98 -9.77 6.01 -5.69
CA ARG A 98 -9.00 7.22 -5.38
C ARG A 98 -8.09 6.98 -4.18
N SER A 99 -8.56 6.24 -3.17
CA SER A 99 -7.72 5.87 -2.03
C SER A 99 -6.49 5.08 -2.46
N VAL A 100 -6.65 4.06 -3.32
CA VAL A 100 -5.50 3.28 -3.83
C VAL A 100 -4.54 4.15 -4.64
N LEU A 101 -5.05 5.02 -5.51
CA LEU A 101 -4.21 5.87 -6.35
C LEU A 101 -3.42 6.90 -5.52
N ILE A 102 -4.10 7.61 -4.61
CA ILE A 102 -3.47 8.62 -3.75
C ILE A 102 -2.50 7.94 -2.79
N GLY A 103 -2.90 6.84 -2.16
CA GLY A 103 -2.05 6.05 -1.28
C GLY A 103 -0.77 5.59 -1.97
N GLY A 104 -0.88 5.03 -3.18
CA GLY A 104 0.27 4.64 -4.00
C GLY A 104 1.24 5.79 -4.32
N ILE A 105 0.72 6.99 -4.62
CA ILE A 105 1.54 8.19 -4.83
C ILE A 105 2.28 8.58 -3.54
N ILE A 106 1.59 8.57 -2.40
CA ILE A 106 2.18 8.90 -1.10
C ILE A 106 3.27 7.87 -0.72
N ILE A 107 3.04 6.57 -0.94
CA ILE A 107 4.03 5.51 -0.73
C ILE A 107 5.27 5.74 -1.61
N ALA A 108 5.08 6.09 -2.89
CA ALA A 108 6.18 6.37 -3.81
C ALA A 108 7.01 7.57 -3.35
N LEU A 109 6.36 8.65 -2.90
CA LEU A 109 7.04 9.81 -2.32
C LEU A 109 7.80 9.44 -1.04
N GLY A 110 7.21 8.61 -0.18
CA GLY A 110 7.87 8.10 1.02
C GLY A 110 9.17 7.34 0.71
N HIS A 111 9.12 6.41 -0.24
CA HIS A 111 10.32 5.70 -0.70
C HIS A 111 11.34 6.63 -1.34
N PHE A 112 10.89 7.62 -2.12
CA PHE A 112 11.80 8.63 -2.69
C PHE A 112 12.50 9.44 -1.60
N THR A 113 11.78 9.83 -0.54
CA THR A 113 12.39 10.56 0.58
C THR A 113 13.42 9.73 1.36
N LEU A 114 13.28 8.40 1.41
CA LEU A 114 14.28 7.53 2.03
C LEU A 114 15.61 7.48 1.26
N ALA A 115 15.67 7.97 0.02
CA ALA A 115 16.93 8.09 -0.72
C ALA A 115 17.90 9.12 -0.11
N PHE A 116 17.39 10.05 0.71
CA PHE A 116 18.20 11.06 1.38
C PHE A 116 18.65 10.60 2.76
N LYS A 117 19.94 10.76 3.08
CA LYS A 117 20.55 10.27 4.32
C LYS A 117 20.16 11.03 5.61
N SER A 118 19.49 12.18 5.49
CA SER A 118 19.20 13.03 6.66
C SER A 118 18.13 12.40 7.54
N LEU A 119 18.32 12.43 8.86
CA LEU A 119 17.36 11.87 9.84
C LEU A 119 15.92 12.38 9.67
N PRO A 120 15.66 13.68 9.42
CA PRO A 120 14.31 14.15 9.12
C PRO A 120 13.67 13.47 7.90
N PHE A 121 14.45 13.24 6.83
CA PHE A 121 13.95 12.57 5.63
C PHE A 121 13.63 11.10 5.87
N PHE A 122 14.42 10.43 6.71
CA PHE A 122 14.15 9.07 7.14
C PHE A 122 12.80 8.95 7.84
N TYR A 123 12.56 9.75 8.90
CA TYR A 123 11.29 9.70 9.63
C TYR A 123 10.11 10.20 8.79
N SER A 124 10.29 11.24 7.96
CA SER A 124 9.23 11.67 7.05
C SER A 124 8.89 10.60 6.03
N GLY A 125 9.89 9.88 5.51
CA GLY A 125 9.67 8.80 4.56
C GLY A 125 8.89 7.64 5.17
N LEU A 126 9.24 7.23 6.39
CA LEU A 126 8.46 6.23 7.13
C LEU A 126 7.02 6.71 7.38
N ALA A 127 6.83 7.97 7.78
CA ALA A 127 5.50 8.53 8.02
C ALA A 127 4.65 8.58 6.74
N LEU A 128 5.24 8.98 5.61
CA LEU A 128 4.56 8.97 4.32
C LEU A 128 4.15 7.54 3.92
N ILE A 129 5.05 6.56 4.06
CA ILE A 129 4.69 5.16 3.73
C ILE A 129 3.53 4.69 4.62
N VAL A 130 3.56 4.97 5.93
CA VAL A 130 2.45 4.65 6.85
C VAL A 130 1.14 5.27 6.37
N LEU A 131 1.15 6.56 6.05
CA LEU A 131 -0.06 7.28 5.63
C LEU A 131 -0.57 6.85 4.25
N GLY A 132 0.33 6.43 3.36
CA GLY A 132 -0.05 5.98 2.02
C GLY A 132 -0.55 4.53 2.00
N THR A 133 -0.08 3.67 2.90
CA THR A 133 -0.57 2.29 3.07
C THR A 133 -1.91 2.25 3.81
N GLY A 134 -2.18 3.24 4.66
CA GLY A 134 -3.41 3.36 5.45
C GLY A 134 -4.61 3.77 4.62
#